data_AF-A0AA88KJI2-F1
#
_entry.id   AF-A0AA88KJI2-F1
#
_cell.length_a   1.000
_cell.length_b   1.000
_cell.length_c   1.000
_cell.angle_alpha   90.00
_cell.angle_beta   90.00
_cell.angle_gamma   90.00
#
_symmetry.space_group_name_H-M   'P 1'
#
loop_
_entity.id
_entity.type
_entity.pdbx_description
1 polymer ?
#
loop_
_entity_poly.entity_id
_entity_poly.type
_entity_poly.pdbx_seq_one_letter_code
_entity_poly.pdbx_strand_id
1 'polypeptide(L)'
;MPAQKFNFNFAPAEEEDFDEEGEIEEEMIGHPMLMRKATDEELKQIEQKELANYPTKTQKVIGVLKNLQQDYTNLEDEFEKEYQKLREKYNALQAPIIVRRNEIVLGEKDATEEELSKVTLAEVSTEKTEDIKGIPDFWYKVLLHSEIRAEWIQEEDLEALKYLKNIVIEEFGAKPKEPAATTEEKKSEEDEEIDFKSNPGFKVIFQFNENPFFSNESLVKTYYYEDAENEDIAASEGTEIQWKEDKDLTVKITTKKQKHKSGTRTRTIQVKEPKDSFFNFFKNLEEEVQKEENEENMMLQELLENEAEFGDLFKDRVVPNAVKYFLNTALPEEGDFSTVPEVTDMLTAQVNAAQEGTEPPKQECKQQ
;
A
#
# COMPACT_ATOMS: atom_id res chain seq x y z
N MET A 1 4.44 -9.42 -45.26
CA MET A 1 5.67 -8.65 -45.59
C MET A 1 6.79 -9.18 -44.71
N PRO A 2 8.01 -9.42 -45.21
CA PRO A 2 9.03 -10.15 -44.47
C PRO A 2 9.73 -9.25 -43.45
N ALA A 3 10.03 -9.81 -42.27
CA ALA A 3 10.78 -9.17 -41.19
C ALA A 3 12.24 -8.92 -41.62
N GLN A 4 12.69 -7.66 -41.56
CA GLN A 4 14.09 -7.32 -41.72
C GLN A 4 14.83 -7.54 -40.40
N LYS A 5 15.78 -8.48 -40.42
CA LYS A 5 16.78 -8.66 -39.36
C LYS A 5 17.81 -7.53 -39.49
N PHE A 6 17.94 -6.70 -38.47
CA PHE A 6 19.05 -5.74 -38.36
C PHE A 6 20.28 -6.45 -37.82
N ASN A 7 21.35 -6.44 -38.61
CA ASN A 7 22.67 -6.96 -38.26
C ASN A 7 23.54 -5.76 -37.89
N PHE A 8 23.88 -5.60 -36.61
CA PHE A 8 24.83 -4.58 -36.18
C PHE A 8 26.25 -5.11 -36.37
N ASN A 9 26.97 -4.53 -37.32
CA ASN A 9 28.39 -4.79 -37.53
C ASN A 9 29.17 -3.66 -36.83
N PHE A 10 29.76 -3.93 -35.69
CA PHE A 10 30.72 -3.01 -35.07
C PHE A 10 32.08 -3.21 -35.76
N ALA A 11 32.59 -2.15 -36.38
CA ALA A 11 34.00 -2.09 -36.78
C ALA A 11 34.84 -1.74 -35.54
N PRO A 12 36.01 -2.36 -35.32
CA PRO A 12 36.91 -1.95 -34.25
C PRO A 12 37.56 -0.61 -34.61
N ALA A 13 37.46 0.37 -33.71
CA ALA A 13 38.15 1.64 -33.84
C ALA A 13 39.64 1.46 -33.48
N GLU A 14 40.50 2.07 -34.29
CA GLU A 14 41.94 2.16 -34.09
C GLU A 14 42.24 3.04 -32.86
N GLU A 15 43.20 2.61 -32.03
CA GLU A 15 43.74 3.36 -30.90
C GLU A 15 44.56 4.55 -31.44
N GLU A 16 44.08 5.78 -31.25
CA GLU A 16 44.91 6.99 -31.29
C GLU A 16 45.05 7.54 -29.87
N ASP A 17 46.28 7.48 -29.35
CA ASP A 17 46.72 8.15 -28.13
C ASP A 17 46.50 9.66 -28.24
N PHE A 18 45.71 10.23 -27.33
CA PHE A 18 45.65 11.68 -27.12
C PHE A 18 45.76 12.01 -25.63
N ASP A 19 46.73 12.88 -25.36
CA ASP A 19 47.30 13.20 -24.07
C ASP A 19 46.34 13.92 -23.09
N GLU A 20 46.66 13.76 -21.80
CA GLU A 20 46.12 14.43 -20.60
C GLU A 20 45.84 15.94 -20.80
N GLU A 21 44.59 16.36 -20.58
CA GLU A 21 44.16 17.45 -19.69
C GLU A 21 42.67 17.78 -19.94
N GLY A 22 41.80 17.23 -19.10
CA GLY A 22 40.37 17.51 -19.12
C GLY A 22 39.58 16.43 -18.39
N GLU A 23 39.64 16.42 -17.06
CA GLU A 23 38.68 15.67 -16.24
C GLU A 23 37.26 16.17 -16.56
N ILE A 24 36.52 15.40 -17.35
CA ILE A 24 35.07 15.48 -17.41
C ILE A 24 34.61 14.31 -16.55
N GLU A 25 34.06 14.63 -15.37
CA GLU A 25 33.39 13.69 -14.48
C GLU A 25 32.38 12.86 -15.30
N GLU A 26 32.75 11.60 -15.51
CA GLU A 26 31.88 10.54 -16.01
C GLU A 26 31.01 10.10 -14.84
N GLU A 27 29.97 10.87 -14.53
CA GLU A 27 29.01 10.52 -13.49
C GLU A 27 27.57 10.84 -13.93
N MET A 28 26.66 9.93 -13.57
CA MET A 28 25.20 10.07 -13.62
C MET A 28 24.48 9.72 -14.94
N ILE A 29 24.53 8.45 -15.33
CA ILE A 29 23.39 7.79 -15.98
C ILE A 29 23.03 6.58 -15.11
N GLY A 30 22.12 6.79 -14.16
CA GLY A 30 21.52 5.71 -13.38
C GLY A 30 21.70 5.81 -11.86
N HIS A 31 21.11 6.82 -11.23
CA HIS A 31 20.55 6.67 -9.88
C HIS A 31 19.49 7.76 -9.65
N PRO A 32 18.30 7.43 -9.12
CA PRO A 32 17.34 8.43 -8.66
C PRO A 32 17.76 8.89 -7.26
N MET A 33 18.45 10.04 -7.16
CA MET A 33 18.57 10.76 -5.89
C MET A 33 18.97 12.23 -6.10
N LEU A 34 18.14 13.13 -5.56
CA LEU A 34 18.36 14.56 -5.36
C LEU A 34 18.66 15.40 -6.62
N MET A 35 17.71 15.39 -7.57
CA MET A 35 17.64 16.46 -8.57
C MET A 35 17.12 17.73 -7.87
N ARG A 36 18.02 18.66 -7.56
CA ARG A 36 17.63 20.08 -7.45
C ARG A 36 16.80 20.39 -8.70
N LYS A 37 15.51 20.75 -8.54
CA LYS A 37 14.64 21.09 -9.67
C LYS A 37 15.34 22.22 -10.45
N ALA A 38 15.92 21.88 -11.59
CA ALA A 38 16.54 22.86 -12.47
C ALA A 38 15.45 23.83 -12.91
N THR A 39 15.71 25.13 -12.82
CA THR A 39 14.76 26.13 -13.28
C THR A 39 14.53 25.99 -14.79
N ASP A 40 13.35 26.40 -15.27
CA ASP A 40 13.04 26.41 -16.71
C ASP A 40 14.10 27.13 -17.55
N GLU A 41 14.74 28.15 -16.98
CA GLU A 41 15.82 28.89 -17.63
C GLU A 41 17.11 28.08 -17.70
N GLU A 42 17.47 27.34 -16.64
CA GLU A 42 18.60 26.42 -16.64
C GLU A 42 18.40 25.27 -17.63
N LEU A 43 17.19 24.69 -17.69
CA LEU A 43 16.85 23.64 -18.66
C LEU A 43 16.97 24.16 -20.11
N LYS A 44 16.49 25.37 -20.39
CA LYS A 44 16.66 26.00 -21.72
C LYS A 44 18.13 26.22 -22.07
N GLN A 45 18.96 26.61 -21.11
CA GLN A 45 20.40 26.80 -21.32
C GLN A 45 21.11 25.47 -21.61
N ILE A 46 20.78 24.41 -20.86
CA ILE A 46 21.29 23.06 -21.11
C ILE A 46 20.89 22.61 -22.52
N GLU A 47 19.62 22.79 -22.89
CA GLU A 47 19.11 22.42 -24.21
C GLU A 47 19.85 23.17 -25.34
N GLN A 48 20.04 24.48 -25.20
CA GLN A 48 20.76 25.28 -26.20
C GLN A 48 22.23 24.87 -26.33
N LYS A 49 22.89 24.58 -25.21
CA LYS A 49 24.27 24.11 -25.18
C LYS A 49 24.39 22.75 -25.88
N GLU A 50 23.47 21.84 -25.63
CA GLU A 50 23.46 20.52 -26.27
C GLU A 50 23.14 20.62 -27.77
N LEU A 51 22.14 21.43 -28.16
CA LEU A 51 21.82 21.68 -29.57
C LEU A 51 23.01 22.26 -30.34
N ALA A 52 23.85 23.08 -29.70
CA ALA A 52 25.03 23.67 -30.34
C ALA A 52 26.07 22.64 -30.78
N ASN A 53 26.06 21.42 -30.21
CA ASN A 53 26.94 20.32 -30.60
C ASN A 53 26.59 19.73 -31.98
N TYR A 54 25.41 20.04 -32.52
CA TYR A 54 24.92 19.46 -33.78
C TYR A 54 24.87 20.47 -34.93
N PRO A 55 25.08 20.04 -36.20
CA PRO A 55 24.91 20.90 -37.36
C PRO A 55 23.49 21.46 -37.48
N THR A 56 23.31 22.63 -38.11
CA THR A 56 22.01 23.33 -38.25
C THR A 56 20.91 22.45 -38.85
N LYS A 57 21.25 21.53 -39.76
CA LYS A 57 20.27 20.59 -40.33
C LYS A 57 19.75 19.62 -39.28
N THR A 58 20.63 19.09 -38.44
CA THR A 58 20.28 18.18 -37.35
C THR A 58 19.51 18.90 -36.24
N GLN A 59 19.89 20.13 -35.87
CA GLN A 59 19.12 20.96 -34.94
C GLN A 59 17.66 21.14 -35.39
N LYS A 60 17.43 21.38 -36.70
CA LYS A 60 16.06 21.47 -37.24
C LYS A 60 15.29 20.16 -37.13
N VAL A 61 15.96 19.01 -37.32
CA VAL A 61 15.33 17.69 -37.12
C VAL A 61 14.98 17.47 -35.66
N ILE A 62 15.88 17.81 -34.73
CA ILE A 62 15.61 17.75 -33.28
C ILE A 62 14.42 18.66 -32.94
N GLY A 63 14.34 19.86 -33.51
CA GLY A 63 13.17 20.73 -33.35
C GLY A 63 11.85 20.09 -33.82
N VAL A 64 11.88 19.29 -34.90
CA VAL A 64 10.70 18.50 -35.31
C VAL A 64 10.38 17.41 -34.28
N LEU A 65 11.37 16.72 -33.73
CA LEU A 65 11.17 15.72 -32.69
C LEU A 65 10.56 16.35 -31.42
N LYS A 66 10.99 17.56 -31.05
CA LYS A 66 10.39 18.30 -29.93
C LYS A 66 8.91 18.60 -30.16
N ASN A 67 8.54 19.01 -31.38
CA ASN A 67 7.13 19.23 -31.70
C ASN A 67 6.31 17.93 -31.59
N LEU A 68 6.86 16.80 -32.05
CA LEU A 68 6.21 15.50 -31.90
C LEU A 68 6.08 15.08 -30.43
N GLN A 69 7.09 15.38 -29.60
CA GLN A 69 7.02 15.14 -28.15
C GLN A 69 5.92 15.99 -27.51
N GLN A 70 5.78 17.26 -27.90
CA GLN A 70 4.70 18.12 -27.42
C GLN A 70 3.33 17.60 -27.86
N ASP A 71 3.19 17.16 -29.11
CA ASP A 71 1.94 16.55 -29.60
C ASP A 71 1.57 15.29 -28.79
N TYR A 72 2.57 14.49 -28.41
CA TYR A 72 2.39 13.32 -27.54
C TYR A 72 1.95 13.70 -26.13
N THR A 73 2.64 14.64 -25.48
CA THR A 73 2.26 15.13 -24.13
C THR A 73 0.86 15.73 -24.12
N ASN A 74 0.48 16.50 -25.15
CA ASN A 74 -0.89 17.04 -25.25
C ASN A 74 -1.95 15.92 -25.29
N LEU A 75 -1.64 14.79 -25.94
CA LEU A 75 -2.55 13.63 -26.01
C LEU A 75 -2.63 12.92 -24.66
N GLU A 76 -1.53 12.79 -23.93
CA GLU A 76 -1.52 12.26 -22.56
C GLU A 76 -2.36 13.13 -21.62
N ASP A 77 -2.25 14.46 -21.70
CA ASP A 77 -3.09 15.38 -20.91
C ASP A 77 -4.59 15.21 -21.20
N GLU A 78 -4.96 14.95 -22.46
CA GLU A 78 -6.35 14.65 -22.85
C GLU A 78 -6.81 13.30 -22.29
N PHE A 79 -5.97 12.27 -22.40
CA PHE A 79 -6.24 10.95 -21.83
C PHE A 79 -6.47 11.02 -20.33
N GLU A 80 -5.59 11.71 -19.59
CA GLU A 80 -5.69 11.83 -18.13
C GLU A 80 -6.98 12.55 -17.72
N LYS A 81 -7.36 13.63 -18.43
CA LYS A 81 -8.63 14.33 -18.19
C LYS A 81 -9.85 13.43 -18.43
N GLU A 82 -9.82 12.56 -19.43
CA GLU A 82 -10.90 11.60 -19.68
C GLU A 82 -10.91 10.48 -18.64
N TYR A 83 -9.73 9.96 -18.27
CA TYR A 83 -9.55 8.94 -17.24
C TYR A 83 -10.07 9.42 -15.89
N GLN A 84 -9.77 10.65 -15.48
CA GLN A 84 -10.28 11.24 -14.23
C GLN A 84 -11.80 11.34 -14.19
N LYS A 85 -12.43 11.81 -15.29
CA LYS A 85 -13.90 11.84 -15.38
C LYS A 85 -14.50 10.44 -15.30
N LEU A 86 -13.81 9.45 -15.87
CA LEU A 86 -14.23 8.05 -15.80
C LEU A 86 -14.11 7.51 -14.38
N ARG A 87 -13.00 7.78 -13.69
CA ARG A 87 -12.76 7.42 -12.29
C ARG A 87 -13.82 8.01 -11.38
N GLU A 88 -14.06 9.32 -11.44
CA GLU A 88 -15.11 9.99 -10.64
C GLU A 88 -16.49 9.34 -10.85
N LYS A 89 -16.84 9.05 -12.11
CA LYS A 89 -18.11 8.40 -12.46
C LYS A 89 -18.24 7.02 -11.80
N TYR A 90 -17.21 6.18 -11.89
CA TYR A 90 -17.28 4.82 -11.34
C TYR A 90 -17.15 4.79 -9.82
N ASN A 91 -16.34 5.67 -9.22
CA ASN A 91 -16.28 5.85 -7.76
C ASN A 91 -17.68 6.20 -7.21
N ALA A 92 -18.39 7.14 -7.86
CA ALA A 92 -19.76 7.50 -7.46
C ALA A 92 -20.77 6.34 -7.61
N LEU A 93 -20.58 5.44 -8.58
CA LEU A 93 -21.42 4.25 -8.76
C LEU A 93 -21.09 3.14 -7.77
N GLN A 94 -19.83 3.01 -7.35
CA GLN A 94 -19.37 2.01 -6.38
C GLN A 94 -19.72 2.40 -4.94
N ALA A 95 -19.67 3.68 -4.59
CA ALA A 95 -19.96 4.19 -3.25
C ALA A 95 -21.26 3.62 -2.62
N PRO A 96 -22.45 3.65 -3.27
CA PRO A 96 -23.66 3.08 -2.69
C PRO A 96 -23.59 1.55 -2.50
N ILE A 97 -22.82 0.83 -3.32
CA ILE A 97 -22.62 -0.62 -3.19
C ILE A 97 -21.80 -0.92 -1.92
N ILE A 98 -20.73 -0.15 -1.70
CA ILE A 98 -19.88 -0.29 -0.51
C ILE A 98 -20.67 0.06 0.76
N VAL A 99 -21.47 1.13 0.73
CA VAL A 99 -22.38 1.49 1.83
C VAL A 99 -23.35 0.35 2.11
N ARG A 100 -24.01 -0.20 1.07
CA ARG A 100 -24.96 -1.31 1.23
C ARG A 100 -24.30 -2.57 1.81
N ARG A 101 -23.07 -2.91 1.39
CA ARG A 101 -22.29 -4.00 1.99
C ARG A 101 -22.10 -3.77 3.49
N ASN A 102 -21.69 -2.57 3.89
CA ASN A 102 -21.42 -2.25 5.29
C ASN A 102 -22.69 -2.36 6.14
N GLU A 103 -23.84 -1.88 5.65
CA GLU A 103 -25.13 -2.02 6.35
C GLU A 103 -25.48 -3.49 6.65
N ILE A 104 -25.22 -4.39 5.70
CA ILE A 104 -25.48 -5.84 5.84
C ILE A 104 -24.45 -6.48 6.78
N VAL A 105 -23.15 -6.20 6.58
CA VAL A 105 -22.06 -6.76 7.40
C VAL A 105 -22.22 -6.38 8.87
N LEU A 106 -22.59 -5.13 9.15
CA LEU A 106 -22.84 -4.64 10.51
C LEU A 106 -24.21 -5.10 11.08
N GLY A 107 -25.09 -5.64 10.24
CA GLY A 107 -26.45 -6.03 10.61
C GLY A 107 -27.34 -4.84 10.96
N GLU A 108 -27.07 -3.66 10.40
CA GLU A 108 -27.94 -2.48 10.54
C GLU A 108 -29.22 -2.63 9.70
N LYS A 109 -29.10 -3.30 8.54
CA LYS A 109 -30.21 -3.67 7.68
C LYS A 109 -29.98 -5.08 7.14
N ASP A 110 -31.03 -5.90 7.20
CA ASP A 110 -31.01 -7.23 6.60
C ASP A 110 -31.01 -7.16 5.06
N ALA A 111 -30.65 -8.30 4.44
CA ALA A 111 -30.82 -8.48 3.01
C ALA A 111 -32.31 -8.47 2.64
N THR A 112 -32.66 -7.74 1.60
CA THR A 112 -34.03 -7.68 1.10
C THR A 112 -34.42 -8.97 0.37
N GLU A 113 -35.72 -9.26 0.29
CA GLU A 113 -36.22 -10.42 -0.46
C GLU A 113 -35.77 -10.38 -1.94
N GLU A 114 -35.68 -9.18 -2.53
CA GLU A 114 -35.21 -9.00 -3.91
C GLU A 114 -33.73 -9.36 -4.06
N GLU A 115 -32.86 -8.91 -3.14
CA GLU A 115 -31.44 -9.26 -3.11
C GLU A 115 -31.25 -10.78 -2.93
N LEU A 116 -31.99 -11.38 -2.00
CA LEU A 116 -31.96 -12.82 -1.74
C LEU A 116 -32.43 -13.65 -2.94
N SER A 117 -33.42 -13.16 -3.69
CA SER A 117 -33.92 -13.85 -4.89
C SER A 117 -32.88 -13.96 -6.02
N LYS A 118 -31.85 -13.11 -6.01
CA LYS A 118 -30.76 -13.08 -6.99
C LYS A 118 -29.56 -13.96 -6.60
N VAL A 119 -29.58 -14.56 -5.41
CA VAL A 119 -28.48 -15.38 -4.89
C VAL A 119 -28.44 -16.74 -5.60
N THR A 120 -27.32 -17.04 -6.25
CA THR A 120 -27.04 -18.35 -6.87
C THR A 120 -25.93 -19.07 -6.09
N LEU A 121 -26.19 -19.43 -4.84
CA LEU A 121 -25.26 -20.26 -4.04
C LEU A 121 -25.62 -21.74 -4.23
N ALA A 122 -24.64 -22.56 -4.62
CA ALA A 122 -24.79 -24.01 -4.62
C ALA A 122 -24.81 -24.50 -3.16
N GLU A 123 -26.00 -24.91 -2.70
CA GLU A 123 -26.28 -25.59 -1.43
C GLU A 123 -25.84 -24.86 -0.14
N VAL A 124 -26.73 -24.03 0.41
CA VAL A 124 -26.64 -23.61 1.82
C VAL A 124 -27.42 -24.59 2.69
N SER A 125 -26.71 -25.31 3.55
CA SER A 125 -27.27 -26.22 4.58
C SER A 125 -28.20 -25.46 5.54
N THR A 126 -29.38 -26.02 5.79
CA THR A 126 -30.53 -25.38 6.48
C THR A 126 -30.52 -25.51 8.01
N GLU A 127 -29.37 -25.62 8.69
CA GLU A 127 -29.35 -25.98 10.13
C GLU A 127 -28.77 -24.95 11.12
N LYS A 128 -28.63 -23.67 10.77
CA LYS A 128 -28.29 -22.64 11.77
C LYS A 128 -29.27 -21.46 11.73
N THR A 129 -30.35 -21.60 12.49
CA THR A 129 -31.24 -20.49 12.87
C THR A 129 -30.75 -19.92 14.22
N GLU A 130 -29.60 -19.25 14.20
CA GLU A 130 -29.25 -18.32 15.26
C GLU A 130 -29.51 -16.91 14.69
N ASP A 131 -30.28 -16.08 15.40
CA ASP A 131 -30.49 -14.67 15.09
C ASP A 131 -29.16 -13.91 15.27
N ILE A 132 -28.24 -14.09 14.33
CA ILE A 132 -26.95 -13.42 14.32
C ILE A 132 -27.13 -12.09 13.59
N LYS A 133 -26.99 -10.98 14.32
CA LYS A 133 -26.98 -9.64 13.74
C LYS A 133 -25.70 -9.43 12.94
N GLY A 134 -25.83 -9.26 11.63
CA GLY A 134 -24.71 -9.02 10.72
C GLY A 134 -23.84 -10.25 10.47
N ILE A 135 -22.61 -10.04 10.04
CA ILE A 135 -21.64 -11.11 9.75
C ILE A 135 -20.49 -11.02 10.76
N PRO A 136 -20.46 -11.90 11.78
CA PRO A 136 -19.39 -11.91 12.78
C PRO A 136 -18.01 -12.13 12.16
N ASP A 137 -17.00 -11.48 12.74
CA ASP A 137 -15.59 -11.59 12.36
C ASP A 137 -15.33 -11.31 10.87
N PHE A 138 -16.21 -10.57 10.18
CA PHE A 138 -16.07 -10.34 8.74
C PHE A 138 -14.71 -9.74 8.40
N TRP A 139 -14.40 -8.56 8.94
CA TRP A 139 -13.13 -7.88 8.66
C TRP A 139 -11.92 -8.57 9.28
N TYR A 140 -12.09 -9.23 10.43
CA TYR A 140 -11.06 -10.10 10.99
C TYR A 140 -10.63 -11.19 10.01
N LYS A 141 -11.59 -11.91 9.39
CA LYS A 141 -11.29 -12.94 8.39
C LYS A 141 -10.78 -12.34 7.09
N VAL A 142 -11.28 -11.18 6.68
CA VAL A 142 -10.73 -10.45 5.52
C VAL A 142 -9.24 -10.20 5.71
N LEU A 143 -8.86 -9.63 6.86
CA LEU A 143 -7.46 -9.37 7.17
C LEU A 143 -6.65 -10.67 7.24
N LEU A 144 -7.19 -11.71 7.90
CA LEU A 144 -6.53 -13.01 8.06
C LEU A 144 -6.22 -13.71 6.73
N HIS A 145 -7.06 -13.52 5.72
CA HIS A 145 -6.88 -14.12 4.39
C HIS A 145 -6.23 -13.17 3.37
N SER A 146 -5.97 -11.91 3.75
CA SER A 146 -5.30 -10.94 2.90
C SER A 146 -3.78 -11.10 2.94
N GLU A 147 -3.08 -10.61 1.91
CA GLU A 147 -1.62 -10.60 1.87
C GLU A 147 -1.00 -9.88 3.09
N ILE A 148 -1.73 -8.91 3.65
CA ILE A 148 -1.37 -8.15 4.87
C ILE A 148 -1.09 -9.06 6.07
N ARG A 149 -1.77 -10.23 6.16
CA ARG A 149 -1.57 -11.17 7.27
C ARG A 149 -0.14 -11.67 7.32
N ALA A 150 0.44 -12.06 6.18
CA ALA A 150 1.73 -12.73 6.16
C ALA A 150 2.86 -11.82 6.65
N GLU A 151 2.73 -10.51 6.40
CA GLU A 151 3.81 -9.56 6.63
C GLU A 151 3.63 -8.73 7.90
N TRP A 152 2.42 -8.27 8.20
CA TRP A 152 2.21 -7.26 9.25
C TRP A 152 1.46 -7.76 10.49
N ILE A 153 0.58 -8.76 10.36
CA ILE A 153 -0.32 -9.14 11.46
C ILE A 153 0.27 -10.30 12.26
N GLN A 154 0.65 -10.02 13.51
CA GLN A 154 1.17 -11.02 14.44
C GLN A 154 0.04 -11.83 15.10
N GLU A 155 0.39 -12.93 15.77
CA GLU A 155 -0.59 -13.76 16.47
C GLU A 155 -1.26 -13.02 17.63
N GLU A 156 -0.52 -12.16 18.34
CA GLU A 156 -1.06 -11.41 19.48
C GLU A 156 -2.02 -10.27 19.06
N ASP A 157 -1.95 -9.82 17.80
CA ASP A 157 -2.84 -8.80 17.26
C ASP A 157 -4.25 -9.34 17.00
N LEU A 158 -4.37 -10.65 16.75
CA LEU A 158 -5.61 -11.29 16.35
C LEU A 158 -6.75 -11.07 17.35
N GLU A 159 -6.46 -11.09 18.65
CA GLU A 159 -7.49 -10.89 19.67
C GLU A 159 -8.08 -9.48 19.63
N ALA A 160 -7.27 -8.47 19.32
CA ALA A 160 -7.73 -7.10 19.15
C ALA A 160 -8.47 -6.90 17.82
N LEU A 161 -7.99 -7.53 16.74
CA LEU A 161 -8.61 -7.45 15.41
C LEU A 161 -10.00 -8.11 15.33
N LYS A 162 -10.36 -9.03 16.24
CA LYS A 162 -11.74 -9.54 16.35
C LYS A 162 -12.77 -8.45 16.66
N TYR A 163 -12.34 -7.33 17.23
CA TYR A 163 -13.22 -6.20 17.52
C TYR A 163 -13.36 -5.24 16.32
N LEU A 164 -12.67 -5.49 15.21
CA LEU A 164 -12.76 -4.68 14.00
C LEU A 164 -14.14 -4.87 13.35
N LYS A 165 -14.94 -3.80 13.37
CA LYS A 165 -16.30 -3.79 12.79
C LYS A 165 -16.30 -3.36 11.34
N ASN A 166 -15.38 -2.49 10.93
CA ASN A 166 -15.35 -1.96 9.57
C ASN A 166 -13.97 -1.45 9.16
N ILE A 167 -13.68 -1.50 7.86
CA ILE A 167 -12.59 -0.75 7.22
C ILE A 167 -13.21 0.13 6.14
N VAL A 168 -12.95 1.43 6.23
CA VAL A 168 -13.50 2.45 5.32
C VAL A 168 -12.35 3.19 4.64
N ILE A 169 -12.49 3.40 3.34
CA ILE A 169 -11.62 4.27 2.55
C ILE A 169 -12.35 5.60 2.36
N GLU A 170 -11.69 6.69 2.73
CA GLU A 170 -12.22 8.05 2.55
C GLU A 170 -11.18 8.91 1.81
N GLU A 171 -11.48 9.27 0.56
CA GLU A 171 -10.66 10.18 -0.25
C GLU A 171 -10.96 11.64 0.14
N PHE A 172 -9.95 12.51 0.13
CA PHE A 172 -10.06 13.93 0.41
C PHE A 172 -9.20 14.78 -0.51
N GLY A 173 -9.46 16.09 -0.53
CA GLY A 173 -8.71 17.04 -1.36
C GLY A 173 -9.00 16.89 -2.85
N ALA A 174 -10.27 17.02 -3.27
CA ALA A 174 -10.66 16.90 -4.67
C ALA A 174 -9.71 17.67 -5.61
N LYS A 175 -9.24 17.02 -6.69
CA LYS A 175 -8.39 17.64 -7.72
C LYS A 175 -9.03 18.98 -8.13
N PRO A 176 -8.30 20.11 -8.13
CA PRO A 176 -8.82 21.37 -8.63
C PRO A 176 -9.41 21.15 -10.02
N LYS A 177 -10.70 21.47 -10.18
CA LYS A 177 -11.35 21.44 -11.49
C LYS A 177 -10.74 22.57 -12.33
N GLU A 178 -9.87 22.19 -13.25
CA GLU A 178 -9.11 23.04 -14.19
C GLU A 178 -7.92 23.80 -13.58
N PRO A 179 -6.83 24.01 -14.36
CA PRO A 179 -5.72 24.85 -13.92
C PRO A 179 -6.23 26.27 -13.74
N ALA A 180 -6.33 26.72 -12.50
CA ALA A 180 -6.45 28.14 -12.21
C ALA A 180 -5.19 28.81 -12.75
N ALA A 181 -5.33 29.50 -13.88
CA ALA A 181 -4.29 30.41 -14.34
C ALA A 181 -4.00 31.43 -13.24
N THR A 182 -2.72 31.76 -13.07
CA THR A 182 -2.14 32.82 -12.21
C THR A 182 -2.21 32.55 -10.69
N THR A 183 -1.15 32.63 -9.91
CA THR A 183 -0.02 33.58 -9.96
C THR A 183 1.17 32.93 -9.24
N GLU A 184 2.31 32.83 -9.92
CA GLU A 184 3.60 32.60 -9.27
C GLU A 184 3.90 33.78 -8.34
N GLU A 185 3.61 33.63 -7.05
CA GLU A 185 4.34 34.35 -6.03
C GLU A 185 5.51 33.47 -5.61
N LYS A 186 6.67 33.72 -6.24
CA LYS A 186 7.97 33.22 -5.78
C LYS A 186 8.17 33.59 -4.31
N LYS A 187 7.94 32.63 -3.42
CA LYS A 187 8.60 32.63 -2.11
C LYS A 187 9.98 32.03 -2.30
N SER A 188 10.96 32.68 -1.68
CA SER A 188 12.37 32.28 -1.70
C SER A 188 12.55 30.89 -1.09
N GLU A 189 12.97 29.95 -1.92
CA GLU A 189 13.33 28.58 -1.57
C GLU A 189 14.73 28.54 -0.94
N GLU A 190 14.78 28.73 0.38
CA GLU A 190 15.86 28.19 1.22
C GLU A 190 15.16 27.53 2.42
N ASP A 191 15.17 26.19 2.45
CA ASP A 191 14.71 25.33 3.55
C ASP A 191 13.22 25.32 3.94
N GLU A 192 12.27 25.47 3.00
CA GLU A 192 10.86 25.14 3.28
C GLU A 192 10.64 23.63 3.08
N GLU A 193 10.47 22.91 4.20
CA GLU A 193 9.95 21.54 4.26
C GLU A 193 8.68 21.45 3.42
N ILE A 194 8.66 20.56 2.41
CA ILE A 194 7.49 20.40 1.53
C ILE A 194 6.34 19.85 2.40
N ASP A 195 5.34 20.69 2.65
CA ASP A 195 4.16 20.31 3.44
C ASP A 195 3.18 19.50 2.58
N PHE A 196 3.52 18.23 2.36
CA PHE A 196 2.65 17.27 1.67
C PHE A 196 1.30 17.09 2.38
N LYS A 197 1.16 17.44 3.66
CA LYS A 197 -0.12 17.29 4.39
C LYS A 197 -1.21 18.24 3.91
N SER A 198 -0.86 19.21 3.08
CA SER A 198 -1.81 20.07 2.38
C SER A 198 -2.36 19.47 1.08
N ASN A 199 -1.74 18.39 0.59
CA ASN A 199 -2.12 17.74 -0.66
C ASN A 199 -3.38 16.87 -0.53
N PRO A 200 -4.01 16.52 -1.67
CA PRO A 200 -5.00 15.46 -1.74
C PRO A 200 -4.50 14.12 -1.19
N GLY A 201 -5.43 13.22 -0.90
CA GLY A 201 -5.06 11.92 -0.38
C GLY A 201 -6.25 11.07 0.01
N PHE A 202 -6.01 10.05 0.82
CA PHE A 202 -7.05 9.17 1.33
C PHE A 202 -6.76 8.69 2.75
N LYS A 203 -7.80 8.18 3.41
CA LYS A 203 -7.73 7.62 4.76
C LYS A 203 -8.17 6.19 4.75
N VAL A 204 -7.39 5.34 5.42
CA VAL A 204 -7.81 3.99 5.83
C VAL A 204 -8.29 4.06 7.27
N ILE A 205 -9.60 3.93 7.45
CA ILE A 205 -10.28 4.10 8.74
C ILE A 205 -10.73 2.73 9.26
N PHE A 206 -10.06 2.27 10.30
CA PHE A 206 -10.37 1.03 11.01
C PHE A 206 -11.29 1.34 12.16
N GLN A 207 -12.54 0.90 12.07
CA GLN A 207 -13.52 1.15 13.10
C GLN A 207 -13.64 -0.07 14.00
N PHE A 208 -13.59 0.12 15.31
CA PHE A 208 -13.64 -0.95 16.30
C PHE A 208 -14.91 -0.87 17.17
N ASN A 209 -15.35 -2.03 17.65
CA ASN A 209 -16.25 -2.11 18.79
C ASN A 209 -15.48 -1.78 20.09
N GLU A 210 -16.22 -1.50 21.17
CA GLU A 210 -15.61 -1.42 22.50
C GLU A 210 -14.85 -2.73 22.79
N ASN A 211 -13.58 -2.60 23.16
CA ASN A 211 -12.66 -3.73 23.26
C ASN A 211 -11.75 -3.58 24.49
N PRO A 212 -11.11 -4.66 24.97
CA PRO A 212 -10.28 -4.63 26.18
C PRO A 212 -8.87 -4.07 25.94
N PHE A 213 -8.49 -3.70 24.72
CA PHE A 213 -7.11 -3.34 24.37
C PHE A 213 -6.86 -1.83 24.39
N PHE A 214 -7.75 -1.06 23.77
CA PHE A 214 -7.63 0.40 23.67
C PHE A 214 -9.02 1.05 23.76
N SER A 215 -9.05 2.37 23.88
CA SER A 215 -10.29 3.14 24.00
C SER A 215 -10.74 3.83 22.72
N ASN A 216 -9.88 3.89 21.69
CA ASN A 216 -10.24 4.43 20.37
C ASN A 216 -11.41 3.65 19.75
N GLU A 217 -12.42 4.37 19.26
CA GLU A 217 -13.50 3.79 18.44
C GLU A 217 -13.08 3.63 16.98
N SER A 218 -12.09 4.40 16.54
CA SER A 218 -11.51 4.32 15.20
C SER A 218 -10.03 4.63 15.24
N LEU A 219 -9.25 3.84 14.51
CA LEU A 219 -7.85 4.09 14.20
C LEU A 219 -7.77 4.49 12.73
N VAL A 220 -7.14 5.63 12.46
CA VAL A 220 -7.05 6.20 11.12
C VAL A 220 -5.60 6.24 10.70
N LYS A 221 -5.32 5.79 9.49
CA LYS A 221 -4.09 6.10 8.76
C LYS A 221 -4.46 6.99 7.59
N THR A 222 -3.86 8.17 7.51
CA THR A 222 -4.06 9.15 6.45
C THR A 222 -2.83 9.13 5.55
N TYR A 223 -3.05 9.12 4.25
CA TYR A 223 -2.01 9.22 3.23
C TYR A 223 -2.22 10.49 2.42
N TYR A 224 -1.12 11.13 2.04
CA TYR A 224 -1.07 12.34 1.24
C TYR A 224 -0.28 12.06 -0.03
N TYR A 225 -0.83 12.46 -1.17
CA TYR A 225 -0.18 12.29 -2.46
C TYR A 225 0.92 13.31 -2.68
N GLU A 226 1.88 12.99 -3.55
CA GLU A 226 2.94 13.92 -3.95
C GLU A 226 2.35 15.19 -4.58
N ASP A 227 1.33 15.04 -5.42
CA ASP A 227 0.56 16.13 -5.99
C ASP A 227 -0.88 15.68 -6.37
N ALA A 228 -1.63 16.55 -7.06
CA ALA A 228 -3.00 16.24 -7.48
C ALA A 228 -3.06 15.42 -8.76
N GLU A 229 -1.98 15.30 -9.53
CA GLU A 229 -1.91 14.61 -10.81
C GLU A 229 -1.48 13.16 -10.59
N ASN A 230 -0.44 12.96 -9.77
CA ASN A 230 0.12 11.69 -9.36
C ASN A 230 -0.48 11.21 -8.02
N GLU A 231 -1.11 10.03 -8.00
CA GLU A 231 -1.67 9.41 -6.79
C GLU A 231 -0.62 8.63 -5.98
N ASP A 232 0.67 8.83 -6.24
CA ASP A 232 1.77 8.26 -5.44
C ASP A 232 1.79 8.85 -4.03
N ILE A 233 1.90 7.99 -3.02
CA ILE A 233 1.93 8.38 -1.61
C ILE A 233 3.28 9.01 -1.26
N ALA A 234 3.26 10.26 -0.82
CA ALA A 234 4.46 11.00 -0.40
C ALA A 234 4.59 11.16 1.11
N ALA A 235 3.46 11.14 1.83
CA ALA A 235 3.46 11.22 3.28
C ALA A 235 2.30 10.46 3.93
N SER A 236 2.45 10.07 5.19
CA SER A 236 1.45 9.37 6.00
C SER A 236 1.40 9.87 7.45
N GLU A 237 0.22 9.80 8.06
CA GLU A 237 0.03 10.02 9.49
C GLU A 237 -0.96 9.01 10.08
N GLY A 238 -0.63 8.48 11.24
CA GLY A 238 -1.42 7.52 11.96
C GLY A 238 -2.03 8.09 13.23
N THR A 239 -3.05 7.39 13.73
CA THR A 239 -3.72 7.73 14.99
C THR A 239 -2.97 7.17 16.18
N GLU A 240 -2.66 8.01 17.17
CA GLU A 240 -2.12 7.56 18.45
C GLU A 240 -3.13 6.63 19.17
N ILE A 241 -2.67 5.44 19.54
CA ILE A 241 -3.50 4.41 20.16
C ILE A 241 -3.52 4.61 21.68
N GLN A 242 -4.73 4.78 22.21
CA GLN A 242 -5.01 4.97 23.63
C GLN A 242 -5.14 3.60 24.32
N TRP A 243 -4.01 2.92 24.46
CA TRP A 243 -3.90 1.60 25.09
C TRP A 243 -4.42 1.59 26.53
N LYS A 244 -5.15 0.53 26.88
CA LYS A 244 -5.54 0.22 28.26
C LYS A 244 -4.34 -0.38 29.02
N GLU A 245 -4.44 -0.39 30.34
CA GLU A 245 -3.38 -0.87 31.22
C GLU A 245 -2.93 -2.29 30.86
N ASP A 246 -1.62 -2.48 30.64
CA ASP A 246 -0.98 -3.74 30.24
C ASP A 246 -1.52 -4.37 28.94
N LYS A 247 -2.05 -3.55 28.02
CA LYS A 247 -2.63 -4.01 26.74
C LYS A 247 -1.97 -3.47 25.49
N ASP A 248 -0.88 -2.72 25.66
CA ASP A 248 -0.06 -2.22 24.56
C ASP A 248 0.62 -3.39 23.82
N LEU A 249 0.13 -3.68 22.62
CA LEU A 249 0.61 -4.79 21.78
C LEU A 249 1.92 -4.45 21.05
N THR A 250 2.29 -3.16 20.98
CA THR A 250 3.48 -2.68 20.28
C THR A 250 4.75 -2.75 21.14
N VAL A 251 4.62 -3.16 22.40
CA VAL A 251 5.74 -3.25 23.34
C VAL A 251 5.73 -4.54 24.14
N LYS A 252 6.92 -5.04 24.45
CA LYS A 252 7.15 -6.12 25.38
C LYS A 252 7.63 -5.57 26.71
N ILE A 253 6.91 -5.89 27.79
CA ILE A 253 7.28 -5.47 29.16
C ILE A 253 8.25 -6.49 29.76
N THR A 254 9.51 -6.11 29.97
CA THR A 254 10.53 -6.92 30.66
C THR A 254 10.81 -6.38 32.06
N THR A 255 10.87 -7.26 33.07
CA THR A 255 11.14 -6.84 34.45
C THR A 255 12.62 -7.04 34.80
N LYS A 256 13.37 -5.95 34.99
CA LYS A 256 14.78 -5.98 35.42
C LYS A 256 14.87 -5.69 36.93
N LYS A 257 15.58 -6.56 37.66
CA LYS A 257 15.85 -6.38 39.11
C LYS A 257 17.09 -5.50 39.29
N GLN A 258 16.92 -4.30 39.83
CA GLN A 258 18.04 -3.46 40.28
C GLN A 258 18.37 -3.76 41.75
N LYS A 259 19.63 -4.09 42.02
CA LYS A 259 20.22 -4.10 43.37
C LYS A 259 20.85 -2.75 43.66
N HIS A 260 20.55 -2.18 44.83
CA HIS A 260 21.21 -0.97 45.29
C HIS A 260 22.69 -1.27 45.61
N LYS A 261 23.61 -0.38 45.22
CA LYS A 261 25.07 -0.56 45.39
C LYS A 261 25.52 -0.79 46.86
N SER A 262 24.68 -0.44 47.85
CA SER A 262 25.02 -0.51 49.28
C SER A 262 23.98 -1.19 50.18
N GLY A 263 22.94 -1.83 49.65
CA GLY A 263 21.86 -2.37 50.49
C GLY A 263 21.10 -3.56 49.90
N THR A 264 20.57 -4.43 50.77
CA THR A 264 19.88 -5.69 50.46
C THR A 264 18.52 -5.51 49.75
N ARG A 265 18.05 -4.26 49.55
CA ARG A 265 16.76 -3.96 48.94
C ARG A 265 16.87 -4.00 47.41
N THR A 266 16.18 -4.94 46.77
CA THR A 266 15.99 -5.00 45.31
C THR A 266 14.72 -4.28 44.89
N ARG A 267 14.81 -3.37 43.91
CA ARG A 267 13.66 -2.79 43.21
C ARG A 267 13.51 -3.48 41.85
N THR A 268 12.30 -3.88 41.50
CA THR A 268 11.94 -4.34 40.15
C THR A 268 11.52 -3.12 39.33
N ILE A 269 12.12 -2.96 38.14
CA ILE A 269 11.79 -1.94 37.16
C ILE A 269 11.25 -2.66 35.93
N GLN A 270 10.10 -2.22 35.44
CA GLN A 270 9.57 -2.66 34.14
C GLN A 270 10.20 -1.79 33.05
N VAL A 271 10.75 -2.44 32.02
CA VAL A 271 11.32 -1.82 30.82
C VAL A 271 10.44 -2.22 29.66
N LYS A 272 9.99 -1.25 28.86
CA LYS A 272 9.26 -1.48 27.62
C LYS A 272 10.27 -1.57 26.47
N GLU A 273 10.25 -2.66 25.72
CA GLU A 273 11.06 -2.86 24.52
C GLU A 273 10.09 -2.93 23.32
N PRO A 274 10.34 -2.23 22.19
CA PRO A 274 9.48 -2.30 21.00
C PRO A 274 9.29 -3.74 20.51
N LYS A 275 8.13 -4.02 19.95
CA LYS A 275 7.75 -5.33 19.41
C LYS A 275 6.98 -5.15 18.11
N ASP A 276 7.18 -6.08 17.17
CA ASP A 276 6.36 -6.20 15.98
C ASP A 276 4.89 -6.44 16.35
N SER A 277 4.03 -5.68 15.69
CA SER A 277 2.59 -5.68 15.86
C SER A 277 1.98 -4.94 14.68
N PHE A 278 0.85 -5.42 14.17
CA PHE A 278 0.03 -4.73 13.18
C PHE A 278 -0.24 -3.27 13.58
N PHE A 279 -0.40 -3.01 14.88
CA PHE A 279 -0.72 -1.69 15.39
C PHE A 279 0.42 -0.67 15.25
N ASN A 280 1.63 -1.10 14.86
CA ASN A 280 2.69 -0.19 14.41
C ASN A 280 2.32 0.54 13.11
N PHE A 281 1.34 0.04 12.33
CA PHE A 281 0.81 0.70 11.13
C PHE A 281 0.33 2.12 11.40
N PHE A 282 -0.19 2.37 12.61
CA PHE A 282 -0.69 3.68 13.02
C PHE A 282 0.38 4.60 13.65
N LYS A 283 1.65 4.20 13.64
CA LYS A 283 2.74 5.09 14.06
C LYS A 283 3.06 6.11 12.97
N ASN A 284 3.50 7.29 13.38
CA ASN A 284 4.05 8.32 12.51
C ASN A 284 5.54 8.03 12.28
N LEU A 285 5.84 7.14 11.34
CA LEU A 285 7.22 6.69 11.08
C LEU A 285 8.10 7.83 10.53
N GLU A 286 7.52 8.79 9.80
CA GLU A 286 8.25 9.95 9.25
C GLU A 286 8.92 10.80 10.33
N GLU A 287 8.31 10.92 11.51
CA GLU A 287 8.87 11.70 12.62
C GLU A 287 10.12 11.03 13.21
N GLU A 288 10.33 9.74 12.95
CA GLU A 288 11.47 8.96 13.41
C GLU A 288 12.65 9.01 12.41
N VAL A 289 12.40 9.40 11.15
CA VAL A 289 13.44 9.50 10.11
C VAL A 289 14.37 10.67 10.43
N GLN A 290 15.64 10.35 10.66
CA GLN A 290 16.66 11.37 10.88
C GLN A 290 17.37 11.70 9.56
N LYS A 291 17.97 12.88 9.46
CA LYS A 291 18.71 13.33 8.25
C LYS A 291 20.03 12.57 8.00
N GLU A 292 20.39 11.62 8.86
CA GLU A 292 21.66 10.89 8.75
C GLU A 292 21.49 9.66 7.87
N GLU A 293 22.38 9.42 6.90
CA GLU A 293 22.37 8.18 6.14
C GLU A 293 23.03 7.06 6.96
N ASN A 294 22.23 6.30 7.70
CA ASN A 294 22.68 5.17 8.51
C ASN A 294 21.76 3.94 8.29
N GLU A 295 22.20 2.76 8.75
CA GLU A 295 21.44 1.51 8.59
C GLU A 295 20.03 1.60 9.20
N GLU A 296 19.86 2.32 10.31
CA GLU A 296 18.57 2.48 10.98
C GLU A 296 17.58 3.29 10.12
N ASN A 297 18.02 4.40 9.52
CA ASN A 297 17.19 5.22 8.65
C ASN A 297 16.88 4.54 7.32
N MET A 298 17.80 3.75 6.75
CA MET A 298 17.52 2.93 5.56
C MET A 298 16.41 1.90 5.85
N MET A 299 16.47 1.21 6.98
CA MET A 299 15.42 0.25 7.39
C MET A 299 14.09 0.95 7.67
N LEU A 300 14.12 2.14 8.25
CA LEU A 300 12.90 2.92 8.50
C LEU A 300 12.26 3.41 7.19
N GLN A 301 13.06 3.76 6.20
CA GLN A 301 12.58 4.14 4.87
C GLN A 301 11.97 2.95 4.12
N GLU A 302 12.58 1.78 4.17
CA GLU A 302 11.98 0.52 3.66
C GLU A 302 10.65 0.22 4.37
N LEU A 303 10.56 0.46 5.68
CA LEU A 303 9.32 0.27 6.42
C LEU A 303 8.23 1.27 6.00
N LEU A 304 8.59 2.53 5.71
CA LEU A 304 7.67 3.55 5.18
C LEU A 304 7.13 3.18 3.80
N GLU A 305 8.00 2.71 2.90
CA GLU A 305 7.60 2.27 1.55
C GLU A 305 6.63 1.08 1.61
N ASN A 306 6.97 0.06 2.41
CA ASN A 306 6.08 -1.09 2.64
C ASN A 306 4.74 -0.64 3.23
N GLU A 307 4.77 0.29 4.19
CA GLU A 307 3.57 0.82 4.84
C GLU A 307 2.65 1.58 3.86
N ALA A 308 3.23 2.36 2.94
CA ALA A 308 2.51 3.02 1.86
C ALA A 308 1.87 2.00 0.89
N GLU A 309 2.61 0.96 0.50
CA GLU A 309 2.09 -0.13 -0.35
C GLU A 309 0.88 -0.82 0.31
N PHE A 310 0.89 -0.99 1.63
CA PHE A 310 -0.29 -1.50 2.35
C PHE A 310 -1.47 -0.54 2.33
N GLY A 311 -1.23 0.76 2.37
CA GLY A 311 -2.26 1.79 2.16
C GLY A 311 -3.00 1.59 0.84
N ASP A 312 -2.26 1.43 -0.25
CA ASP A 312 -2.82 1.17 -1.58
C ASP A 312 -3.48 -0.21 -1.66
N LEU A 313 -2.89 -1.24 -1.06
CA LEU A 313 -3.49 -2.57 -1.00
C LEU A 313 -4.85 -2.55 -0.30
N PHE A 314 -5.00 -1.76 0.78
CA PHE A 314 -6.29 -1.54 1.42
C PHE A 314 -7.29 -0.85 0.49
N LYS A 315 -6.86 0.25 -0.16
CA LYS A 315 -7.67 1.09 -1.06
C LYS A 315 -8.17 0.31 -2.28
N ASP A 316 -7.27 -0.36 -2.98
CA ASP A 316 -7.52 -0.90 -4.31
C ASP A 316 -7.88 -2.40 -4.31
N ARG A 317 -7.50 -3.14 -3.25
CA ARG A 317 -7.68 -4.60 -3.24
C ARG A 317 -8.50 -5.12 -2.07
N VAL A 318 -8.07 -4.92 -0.83
CA VAL A 318 -8.70 -5.54 0.35
C VAL A 318 -10.13 -5.04 0.54
N VAL A 319 -10.34 -3.72 0.54
CA VAL A 319 -11.69 -3.15 0.73
C VAL A 319 -12.60 -3.47 -0.45
N PRO A 320 -12.20 -3.28 -1.73
CA PRO A 320 -13.06 -3.61 -2.87
C PRO A 320 -13.40 -5.10 -2.97
N ASN A 321 -12.48 -6.00 -2.60
CA ASN A 321 -12.64 -7.45 -2.70
C ASN A 321 -12.95 -8.13 -1.36
N ALA A 322 -13.41 -7.39 -0.35
CA ALA A 322 -13.58 -7.90 1.02
C ALA A 322 -14.35 -9.22 1.10
N VAL A 323 -15.42 -9.42 0.33
CA VAL A 323 -16.17 -10.70 0.34
C VAL A 323 -15.32 -11.87 -0.18
N LYS A 324 -14.46 -11.66 -1.18
CA LYS A 324 -13.56 -12.71 -1.69
C LYS A 324 -12.52 -13.09 -0.64
N TYR A 325 -11.91 -12.10 0.01
CA TYR A 325 -10.99 -12.36 1.12
C TYR A 325 -11.70 -13.05 2.29
N PHE A 326 -12.90 -12.62 2.68
CA PHE A 326 -13.70 -13.28 3.72
C PHE A 326 -13.93 -14.78 3.42
N LEU A 327 -14.23 -15.12 2.17
CA LEU A 327 -14.43 -16.50 1.71
C LEU A 327 -13.13 -17.26 1.41
N ASN A 328 -11.97 -16.59 1.54
CA ASN A 328 -10.66 -17.11 1.13
C ASN A 328 -10.62 -17.55 -0.35
N THR A 329 -11.31 -16.81 -1.22
CA THR A 329 -11.35 -17.04 -2.67
C THR A 329 -10.72 -15.88 -3.44
N ALA A 330 -10.04 -14.96 -2.76
CA ALA A 330 -9.20 -13.97 -3.42
C ALA A 330 -7.97 -14.69 -3.96
N LEU A 331 -7.79 -14.69 -5.28
CA LEU A 331 -6.57 -15.21 -5.89
C LEU A 331 -5.50 -14.10 -5.87
N PRO A 332 -4.22 -14.48 -5.72
CA PRO A 332 -3.11 -13.61 -6.16
C PRO A 332 -3.35 -13.18 -7.61
N GLU A 333 -3.00 -11.95 -7.98
CA GLU A 333 -3.09 -11.56 -9.40
C GLU A 333 -2.23 -12.47 -10.28
N GLU A 334 -2.69 -12.78 -11.49
CA GLU A 334 -1.88 -13.49 -12.48
C GLU A 334 -0.68 -12.60 -12.88
N GLY A 335 0.44 -12.79 -12.18
CA GLY A 335 1.63 -11.97 -12.31
C GLY A 335 2.58 -12.10 -11.11
N ASP A 336 2.07 -12.41 -9.91
CA ASP A 336 2.90 -12.69 -8.73
C ASP A 336 3.29 -14.18 -8.69
N PHE A 337 4.40 -14.51 -9.36
CA PHE A 337 4.98 -15.87 -9.37
C PHE A 337 5.76 -16.21 -8.08
N SER A 338 5.84 -15.31 -7.09
CA SER A 338 6.66 -15.54 -5.90
C SER A 338 5.97 -16.41 -4.83
N THR A 339 4.64 -16.50 -4.89
CA THR A 339 3.82 -17.13 -3.83
C THR A 339 2.83 -18.15 -4.37
N VAL A 340 3.25 -19.03 -5.29
CA VAL A 340 2.49 -20.26 -5.57
C VAL A 340 3.01 -21.39 -4.66
N PRO A 341 2.61 -21.49 -3.36
CA PRO A 341 2.51 -22.82 -2.79
C PRO A 341 1.47 -23.56 -3.63
N GLU A 342 1.84 -24.77 -4.04
CA GLU A 342 1.12 -25.72 -4.85
C GLU A 342 -0.34 -25.94 -4.36
N VAL A 343 -1.24 -24.99 -4.66
CA VAL A 343 -2.68 -25.02 -4.33
C VAL A 343 -3.41 -26.16 -5.04
N THR A 344 -2.72 -26.89 -5.91
CA THR A 344 -3.18 -28.13 -6.50
C THR A 344 -3.25 -29.29 -5.51
N ASP A 345 -2.47 -29.30 -4.41
CA ASP A 345 -2.44 -30.47 -3.52
C ASP A 345 -3.55 -30.48 -2.45
N MET A 346 -4.05 -29.32 -2.00
CA MET A 346 -5.10 -29.27 -0.98
C MET A 346 -6.49 -29.59 -1.54
N LEU A 347 -6.82 -29.15 -2.77
CA LEU A 347 -8.08 -29.53 -3.41
C LEU A 347 -8.11 -31.00 -3.82
N THR A 348 -6.97 -31.55 -4.27
CA THR A 348 -6.89 -32.95 -4.70
C THR A 348 -7.05 -33.92 -3.51
N ALA A 349 -6.57 -33.55 -2.32
CA ALA A 349 -6.74 -34.35 -1.11
C ALA A 349 -8.20 -34.38 -0.60
N GLN A 350 -8.94 -33.26 -0.70
CA GLN A 350 -10.34 -33.20 -0.24
C GLN A 350 -11.32 -33.88 -1.21
N VAL A 351 -11.04 -33.83 -2.52
CA VAL A 351 -11.87 -34.51 -3.52
C VAL A 351 -11.65 -36.03 -3.48
N ASN A 352 -10.42 -36.51 -3.25
CA ASN A 352 -10.14 -37.95 -3.13
C ASN A 352 -10.72 -38.56 -1.84
N ALA A 353 -10.72 -37.81 -0.72
CA ALA A 353 -11.33 -38.27 0.53
C ALA A 353 -12.86 -38.37 0.48
N ALA A 354 -13.51 -37.63 -0.43
CA ALA A 354 -14.95 -37.71 -0.65
C ALA A 354 -15.37 -38.84 -1.62
N GLN A 355 -14.43 -39.42 -2.39
CA GLN A 355 -14.71 -40.46 -3.38
C GLN A 355 -14.39 -41.88 -2.89
N GLU A 356 -13.52 -42.06 -1.89
CA GLU A 356 -13.29 -43.37 -1.27
C GLU A 356 -14.12 -43.54 0.01
N GLY A 357 -15.36 -44.00 -0.16
CA GLY A 357 -16.16 -44.54 0.94
C GLY A 357 -15.46 -45.75 1.57
N THR A 358 -14.71 -45.51 2.64
CA THR A 358 -14.17 -46.57 3.51
C THR A 358 -14.71 -46.36 4.93
N GLU A 359 -15.54 -47.31 5.39
CA GLU A 359 -16.02 -47.38 6.76
C GLU A 359 -14.85 -47.35 7.76
N PRO A 360 -14.99 -46.67 8.92
CA PRO A 360 -13.98 -46.75 9.97
C PRO A 360 -13.92 -48.18 10.56
N PRO A 361 -12.74 -48.70 10.90
CA PRO A 361 -12.60 -50.05 11.41
C PRO A 361 -13.26 -50.18 12.79
N LYS A 362 -14.11 -51.20 12.94
CA LYS A 362 -14.71 -51.60 14.22
C LYS A 362 -13.62 -51.95 15.23
N GLN A 363 -13.63 -51.28 16.38
CA GLN A 363 -12.84 -51.68 17.55
C GLN A 363 -13.32 -53.06 18.06
N GLU A 364 -12.49 -54.08 17.91
CA GLU A 364 -12.65 -55.33 18.65
C GLU A 364 -12.27 -55.11 20.13
N CYS A 365 -13.28 -55.23 20.99
CA CYS A 365 -13.11 -55.32 22.43
C CYS A 365 -12.45 -56.67 22.79
N LYS A 366 -11.17 -56.68 23.15
CA LYS A 366 -10.54 -57.82 23.82
C LYS A 366 -10.56 -57.60 25.32
N GLN A 367 -11.34 -58.43 25.99
CA GLN A 367 -11.35 -58.61 27.44
C GLN A 367 -9.98 -59.11 27.91
N GLN A 368 -9.46 -58.48 28.96
CA GLN A 368 -8.85 -59.15 30.11
C GLN A 368 -9.01 -58.29 31.36
#